data_AF-A0A4R8MV47-F1
#
_entry.id   AF-A0A4R8MV47-F1
#
_cell.length_a   1.000
_cell.length_b   1.000
_cell.length_c   1.000
_cell.angle_alpha   90.00
_cell.angle_beta   90.00
_cell.angle_gamma   90.00
#
_symmetry.space_group_name_H-M   'P 1'
#
loop_
_entity.id
_entity.type
_entity.pdbx_description
1 polymer ?
#
loop_
_entity_poly.entity_id
_entity_poly.type
_entity_poly.pdbx_seq_one_letter_code
_entity_poly.pdbx_strand_id
1 'polypeptide(L)'
;MKSFQNKTKLLIVLSIIAGFTFQCEKKKEDDNTATLIALAGLTSSAGDCSVSASGKATINTWTTDVTGTTAGTISKLGSVPIVGHTTAAIKLTSDAGTTLNVNGSAFIIVYKSSACPLTTSNIAATPANFSITGATDSNSEFPSSYKITNQTAAITFNGAQGAGDYYVFIYAIPRNGQSAAVNYTFAP
;
A
#
# COMPACT_ATOMS: atom_id res chain seq x y z
N MET A 1 29.25 10.14 41.87
CA MET A 1 28.23 11.07 41.31
C MET A 1 27.63 10.50 40.02
N LYS A 2 26.65 9.59 40.09
CA LYS A 2 25.93 9.04 38.90
C LYS A 2 24.41 8.91 39.10
N SER A 3 23.89 9.25 40.28
CA SER A 3 22.47 9.11 40.64
C SER A 3 21.62 10.35 40.33
N PHE A 4 22.24 11.53 40.18
CA PHE A 4 21.52 12.79 39.95
C PHE A 4 21.12 13.05 38.49
N GLN A 5 21.79 12.45 37.50
CA GLN A 5 21.48 12.67 36.07
C GLN A 5 20.18 11.97 35.61
N ASN A 6 19.80 10.86 36.24
CA ASN A 6 18.58 10.14 35.85
C ASN A 6 17.30 10.78 36.42
N LYS A 7 17.40 11.55 37.51
CA LYS A 7 16.23 12.22 38.12
C LYS A 7 15.84 13.50 37.37
N THR A 8 16.80 14.19 36.75
CA THR A 8 16.54 15.40 35.96
C THR A 8 15.85 15.10 34.64
N LYS A 9 16.13 13.95 33.99
CA LYS A 9 15.43 13.52 32.78
C LYS A 9 13.96 13.19 33.05
N LEU A 10 13.66 12.57 34.19
CA LEU A 10 12.28 12.28 34.61
C LEU A 10 11.50 13.57 34.90
N LEU A 11 12.14 14.57 35.51
CA LEU A 11 11.55 15.89 35.77
C LEU A 11 11.22 16.66 34.48
N ILE A 12 12.06 16.57 33.45
CA ILE A 12 11.81 17.21 32.15
C ILE A 12 10.61 16.57 31.43
N VAL A 13 10.46 15.24 31.51
CA VAL A 13 9.30 14.54 30.94
C VAL A 13 8.03 14.88 31.71
N LEU A 14 8.08 14.95 33.05
CA LEU A 14 6.94 15.34 33.87
C LEU A 14 6.53 16.80 33.66
N SER A 15 7.48 17.71 33.40
CA SER A 15 7.19 19.12 33.11
C SER A 15 6.55 19.33 31.74
N ILE A 16 6.84 18.47 30.76
CA ILE A 16 6.16 18.50 29.46
C ILE A 16 4.71 18.03 29.61
N ILE A 17 4.45 17.00 30.43
CA ILE A 17 3.09 16.49 30.69
C ILE A 17 2.25 17.53 31.48
N ALA A 18 2.84 18.22 32.46
CA ALA A 18 2.15 19.27 33.23
C ALA A 18 1.98 20.59 32.46
N GLY A 19 2.79 20.83 31.42
CA GLY A 19 2.67 22.01 30.56
C GLY A 19 1.44 22.01 29.66
N PHE A 20 0.89 20.82 29.34
CA PHE A 20 -0.34 20.69 28.55
C PHE A 20 -1.62 20.78 29.39
N THR A 21 -1.56 20.76 30.73
CA THR A 21 -2.76 20.75 31.57
C THR A 21 -3.23 22.14 32.03
N PHE A 22 -2.53 23.23 31.69
CA PHE A 22 -2.86 24.58 32.20
C PHE A 22 -3.13 25.65 31.13
N GLN A 23 -3.23 25.29 29.84
CA GLN A 23 -3.70 26.20 28.78
C GLN A 23 -4.83 25.63 27.92
N CYS A 24 -5.88 25.12 28.57
CA CYS A 24 -7.16 24.88 27.89
C CYS A 24 -8.31 25.31 28.80
N GLU A 25 -8.53 26.61 28.90
CA GLU A 25 -9.83 27.11 29.29
C GLU A 25 -10.86 26.74 28.22
N LYS A 26 -11.74 25.82 28.61
CA LYS A 26 -13.09 25.55 28.09
C LYS A 26 -13.28 25.65 26.57
N LYS A 27 -13.17 24.50 25.92
CA LYS A 27 -14.26 24.02 25.06
C LYS A 27 -14.55 22.56 25.41
N LYS A 28 -15.81 22.28 25.72
CA LYS A 28 -16.33 20.93 25.87
C LYS A 28 -16.35 20.28 24.48
N GLU A 29 -15.52 19.27 24.27
CA GLU A 29 -15.76 18.14 23.36
C GLU A 29 -14.66 17.09 23.58
N ASP A 30 -15.04 15.81 23.43
CA ASP A 30 -14.37 14.61 23.95
C ASP A 30 -12.84 14.48 23.71
N ASP A 31 -12.06 14.57 24.80
CA ASP A 31 -10.59 14.42 24.85
C ASP A 31 -10.06 13.03 24.44
N ASN A 32 -10.91 11.99 24.42
CA ASN A 32 -10.48 10.67 23.97
C ASN A 32 -10.30 10.61 22.46
N THR A 33 -11.05 11.40 21.70
CA THR A 33 -11.08 11.33 20.23
C THR A 33 -9.82 11.95 19.63
N ALA A 34 -9.36 13.10 20.13
CA ALA A 34 -8.16 13.75 19.62
C ALA A 34 -6.88 12.93 19.89
N THR A 35 -6.80 12.30 21.06
CA THR A 35 -5.66 11.45 21.45
C THR A 35 -5.68 10.11 20.70
N LEU A 36 -6.87 9.50 20.51
CA LEU A 36 -7.04 8.32 19.65
C LEU A 36 -6.78 8.61 18.18
N ILE A 37 -7.15 9.79 17.66
CA ILE A 37 -6.84 10.22 16.29
C ILE A 37 -5.33 10.43 16.13
N ALA A 38 -4.64 11.03 17.11
CA ALA A 38 -3.19 11.17 17.10
C ALA A 38 -2.48 9.81 17.18
N LEU A 39 -2.98 8.85 17.96
CA LEU A 39 -2.45 7.48 18.03
C LEU A 39 -2.80 6.64 16.78
N ALA A 40 -3.96 6.86 16.17
CA ALA A 40 -4.35 6.26 14.89
C ALA A 40 -3.49 6.81 13.73
N GLY A 41 -3.09 8.09 13.81
CA GLY A 41 -2.14 8.71 12.89
C GLY A 41 -0.72 8.16 13.01
N LEU A 42 -0.33 7.64 14.18
CA LEU A 42 0.97 6.98 14.40
C LEU A 42 1.01 5.53 13.93
N THR A 43 -0.16 4.88 13.82
CA THR A 43 -0.26 3.47 13.42
C THR A 43 -0.58 3.27 11.95
N SER A 44 -1.19 4.24 11.27
CA SER A 44 -1.40 4.18 9.82
C SER A 44 -0.17 4.74 9.09
N SER A 45 0.49 3.92 8.26
CA SER A 45 1.44 4.48 7.29
C SER A 45 0.63 5.40 6.37
N ALA A 46 0.91 6.71 6.40
CA ALA A 46 0.26 7.71 5.57
C ALA A 46 0.74 7.57 4.12
N GLY A 47 0.33 6.49 3.46
CA GLY A 47 0.54 6.31 2.03
C GLY A 47 -0.26 7.34 1.21
N ASP A 48 0.17 7.60 -0.02
CA ASP A 48 -0.50 8.52 -0.96
C ASP A 48 -1.69 7.88 -1.70
N CYS A 49 -1.91 6.58 -1.54
CA CYS A 49 -3.01 5.84 -2.12
C CYS A 49 -3.68 4.93 -1.10
N SER A 50 -5.01 4.95 -1.08
CA SER A 50 -5.82 4.06 -0.26
C SER A 50 -6.46 2.99 -1.14
N VAL A 51 -6.32 1.72 -0.78
CA VAL A 51 -6.73 0.56 -1.59
C VAL A 51 -7.71 -0.29 -0.79
N SER A 52 -8.88 -0.51 -1.37
CA SER A 52 -9.90 -1.39 -0.81
C SER A 52 -10.03 -2.65 -1.68
N ALA A 53 -9.74 -3.80 -1.07
CA ALA A 53 -10.01 -5.12 -1.63
C ALA A 53 -11.26 -5.69 -0.95
N SER A 54 -12.09 -6.43 -1.69
CA SER A 54 -13.38 -6.93 -1.20
C SER A 54 -13.21 -7.75 0.08
N GLY A 55 -14.02 -7.46 1.10
CA GLY A 55 -13.98 -8.17 2.39
C GLY A 55 -12.68 -8.02 3.19
N LYS A 56 -11.82 -7.05 2.85
CA LYS A 56 -10.58 -6.74 3.56
C LYS A 56 -10.61 -5.29 4.05
N ALA A 57 -9.85 -5.00 5.10
CA ALA A 57 -9.66 -3.64 5.56
C ALA A 57 -8.97 -2.80 4.48
N THR A 58 -9.28 -1.51 4.44
CA THR A 58 -8.61 -0.55 3.56
C THR A 58 -7.13 -0.46 3.91
N ILE A 59 -6.27 -0.56 2.89
CA ILE A 59 -4.83 -0.55 3.01
C ILE A 59 -4.31 0.77 2.42
N ASN A 60 -3.58 1.55 3.21
CA ASN A 60 -2.85 2.70 2.71
C ASN A 60 -1.47 2.25 2.22
N THR A 61 -1.08 2.71 1.04
CA THR A 61 0.18 2.34 0.39
C THR A 61 0.76 3.51 -0.41
N TRP A 62 1.98 3.35 -0.88
CA TRP A 62 2.66 4.34 -1.70
C TRP A 62 2.60 3.98 -3.18
N THR A 63 2.43 5.01 -3.99
CA THR A 63 2.38 4.89 -5.44
C THR A 63 3.76 5.09 -6.04
N THR A 64 4.10 4.25 -7.00
CA THR A 64 5.24 4.41 -7.91
C THR A 64 4.70 4.66 -9.31
N ASP A 65 4.93 5.85 -9.85
CA ASP A 65 4.54 6.18 -11.23
C ASP A 65 5.56 5.58 -12.21
N VAL A 66 5.06 4.86 -13.21
CA VAL A 66 5.85 4.29 -14.30
C VAL A 66 5.51 5.05 -15.58
N THR A 67 6.51 5.73 -16.13
CA THR A 67 6.40 6.49 -17.38
C THR A 67 7.41 5.96 -18.39
N GLY A 68 6.98 5.73 -19.64
CA GLY A 68 7.84 5.20 -20.73
C GLY A 68 8.36 3.78 -20.50
N THR A 69 9.31 3.32 -21.33
CA THR A 69 9.96 2.01 -21.21
C THR A 69 10.93 2.00 -20.03
N THR A 70 10.46 1.56 -18.87
CA THR A 70 11.22 1.67 -17.61
C THR A 70 11.27 0.33 -16.86
N ALA A 71 12.45 -0.03 -16.37
CA ALA A 71 12.67 -1.12 -15.42
C ALA A 71 13.05 -0.53 -14.06
N GLY A 72 12.58 -1.14 -12.98
CA GLY A 72 12.86 -0.63 -11.64
C GLY A 72 12.52 -1.59 -10.51
N THR A 73 13.00 -1.24 -9.33
CA THR A 73 12.52 -1.81 -8.07
C THR A 73 11.48 -0.85 -7.49
N ILE A 74 10.49 -1.38 -6.80
CA ILE A 74 9.50 -0.56 -6.10
C ILE A 74 10.23 0.29 -5.05
N SER A 75 10.24 1.61 -5.28
CA SER A 75 11.05 2.56 -4.53
C SER A 75 10.37 3.05 -3.25
N LYS A 76 9.04 2.96 -3.19
CA LYS A 76 8.24 3.32 -2.02
C LYS A 76 7.38 2.14 -1.60
N LEU A 77 7.59 1.68 -0.37
CA LEU A 77 6.87 0.56 0.21
C LEU A 77 5.96 1.08 1.34
N GLY A 78 4.70 0.69 1.29
CA GLY A 78 3.79 0.77 2.43
C GLY A 78 3.93 -0.45 3.32
N SER A 79 3.35 -0.37 4.51
CA SER A 79 3.25 -1.50 5.43
C SER A 79 1.87 -1.53 6.07
N VAL A 80 1.26 -2.71 6.12
CA VAL A 80 0.02 -2.90 6.88
C VAL A 80 0.36 -2.84 8.36
N PRO A 81 -0.28 -1.93 9.13
CA PRO A 81 -0.02 -1.79 10.56
C PRO A 81 -0.19 -3.11 11.30
N ILE A 82 0.56 -3.29 12.39
CA ILE A 82 0.51 -4.45 13.29
C ILE A 82 1.08 -5.74 12.68
N VAL A 83 0.74 -6.08 11.44
CA VAL A 83 1.18 -7.33 10.77
C VAL A 83 2.42 -7.17 9.91
N GLY A 84 2.82 -5.94 9.58
CA GLY A 84 4.08 -5.64 8.91
C GLY A 84 4.17 -6.13 7.46
N HIS A 85 3.04 -6.46 6.84
CA HIS A 85 2.99 -6.90 5.46
C HIS A 85 3.31 -5.74 4.52
N THR A 86 4.18 -5.97 3.54
CA THR A 86 4.62 -4.92 2.63
C THR A 86 3.61 -4.72 1.51
N THR A 87 3.33 -3.46 1.18
CA THR A 87 2.38 -3.08 0.12
C THR A 87 3.00 -2.08 -0.82
N ALA A 88 2.54 -2.04 -2.07
CA ALA A 88 2.87 -0.98 -3.02
C ALA A 88 1.78 -0.86 -4.08
N ALA A 89 1.69 0.31 -4.72
CA ALA A 89 0.89 0.49 -5.93
C ALA A 89 1.78 1.00 -7.07
N ILE A 90 1.67 0.39 -8.24
CA ILE A 90 2.32 0.86 -9.46
C ILE A 90 1.27 1.56 -10.31
N LYS A 91 1.44 2.85 -10.60
CA LYS A 91 0.59 3.60 -11.53
C LYS A 91 1.22 3.58 -12.91
N LEU A 92 0.43 3.26 -13.93
CA LEU A 92 0.87 3.23 -15.32
C LEU A 92 -0.28 3.63 -16.25
N THR A 93 0.07 4.03 -17.47
CA THR A 93 -0.86 4.22 -18.57
C THR A 93 -0.54 3.19 -19.65
N SER A 94 -1.55 2.41 -20.06
CA SER A 94 -1.46 1.40 -21.10
C SER A 94 -2.03 1.92 -22.42
N ASP A 95 -1.39 1.57 -23.52
CA ASP A 95 -1.76 1.94 -24.89
C ASP A 95 -2.42 0.80 -25.68
N ALA A 96 -2.86 -0.29 -25.01
CA ALA A 96 -3.43 -1.50 -25.59
C ALA A 96 -2.46 -2.56 -26.16
N GLY A 97 -1.16 -2.47 -25.88
CA GLY A 97 -0.19 -3.57 -26.09
C GLY A 97 0.77 -3.77 -24.91
N THR A 98 0.69 -2.86 -23.96
CA THR A 98 1.58 -2.75 -22.82
C THR A 98 1.65 -4.00 -21.97
N THR A 99 2.88 -4.34 -21.57
CA THR A 99 3.18 -5.45 -20.65
C THR A 99 3.95 -4.96 -19.43
N LEU A 100 3.42 -5.26 -18.24
CA LEU A 100 4.12 -5.11 -16.97
C LEU A 100 4.53 -6.49 -16.45
N ASN A 101 5.84 -6.72 -16.33
CA ASN A 101 6.35 -7.88 -15.64
C ASN A 101 6.58 -7.56 -14.16
N VAL A 102 6.12 -8.44 -13.28
CA VAL A 102 6.29 -8.35 -11.82
C VAL A 102 7.01 -9.61 -11.36
N ASN A 103 8.18 -9.46 -10.75
CA ASN A 103 9.00 -10.56 -10.27
C ASN A 103 9.06 -10.58 -8.73
N GLY A 104 8.84 -11.76 -8.15
CA GLY A 104 9.00 -11.98 -6.71
C GLY A 104 7.95 -12.95 -6.15
N SER A 105 7.50 -12.67 -4.93
CA SER A 105 6.45 -13.43 -4.26
C SER A 105 5.46 -12.46 -3.65
N ALA A 106 4.22 -12.38 -4.16
CA ALA A 106 3.21 -11.40 -3.75
C ALA A 106 1.81 -11.80 -4.23
N PHE A 107 0.79 -11.12 -3.69
CA PHE A 107 -0.53 -11.00 -4.29
C PHE A 107 -0.60 -9.75 -5.15
N ILE A 108 -1.29 -9.84 -6.28
CA ILE A 108 -1.42 -8.77 -7.28
C ILE A 108 -2.90 -8.53 -7.55
N ILE A 109 -3.33 -7.27 -7.47
CA ILE A 109 -4.65 -6.82 -7.96
C ILE A 109 -4.44 -5.73 -8.99
N VAL A 110 -5.19 -5.78 -10.09
CA VAL A 110 -5.17 -4.76 -11.13
C VAL A 110 -6.45 -3.93 -11.04
N TYR A 111 -6.29 -2.62 -10.97
CA TYR A 111 -7.36 -1.63 -10.97
C TYR A 111 -7.27 -0.78 -12.23
N LYS A 112 -8.40 -0.51 -12.88
CA LYS A 112 -8.53 0.45 -13.97
C LYS A 112 -9.05 1.77 -13.41
N SER A 113 -8.14 2.73 -13.20
CA SER A 113 -8.45 4.03 -12.62
C SER A 113 -7.34 5.03 -12.94
N SER A 114 -7.70 6.31 -13.10
CA SER A 114 -6.75 7.42 -13.26
C SER A 114 -6.31 8.06 -11.94
N ALA A 115 -6.98 7.70 -10.83
CA ALA A 115 -6.72 8.28 -9.51
C ALA A 115 -6.95 7.29 -8.35
N CYS A 116 -6.33 7.59 -7.20
CA CYS A 116 -6.65 7.00 -5.89
C CYS A 116 -7.70 7.88 -5.16
N PRO A 117 -8.54 7.32 -4.26
CA PRO A 117 -8.51 5.95 -3.72
C PRO A 117 -8.99 4.88 -4.69
N LEU A 118 -8.44 3.67 -4.57
CA LEU A 118 -8.83 2.49 -5.35
C LEU A 118 -9.88 1.70 -4.58
N THR A 119 -11.03 1.47 -5.21
CA THR A 119 -12.14 0.73 -4.62
C THR A 119 -12.48 -0.50 -5.45
N THR A 120 -13.37 -1.35 -4.95
CA THR A 120 -13.78 -2.59 -5.64
C THR A 120 -14.46 -2.32 -6.98
N SER A 121 -15.05 -1.14 -7.19
CA SER A 121 -15.62 -0.75 -8.49
C SER A 121 -14.57 -0.44 -9.55
N ASN A 122 -13.32 -0.21 -9.14
CA ASN A 122 -12.20 0.07 -10.03
C ASN A 122 -11.45 -1.21 -10.45
N ILE A 123 -11.83 -2.39 -9.97
CA ILE A 123 -11.13 -3.64 -10.30
C ILE A 123 -11.22 -3.89 -11.81
N ALA A 124 -10.07 -4.04 -12.45
CA ALA A 124 -10.01 -4.32 -13.88
C ALA A 124 -10.51 -5.75 -14.14
N ALA A 125 -11.27 -5.93 -15.22
CA ALA A 125 -11.82 -7.22 -15.59
C ALA A 125 -10.80 -8.04 -16.42
N THR A 126 -10.68 -9.32 -16.11
CA THR A 126 -10.01 -10.32 -16.96
C THR A 126 -11.04 -11.09 -17.79
N PRO A 127 -10.77 -11.45 -19.06
CA PRO A 127 -9.62 -11.07 -19.86
C PRO A 127 -9.78 -9.72 -20.58
N ALA A 128 -10.89 -9.01 -20.34
CA ALA A 128 -11.30 -7.85 -21.15
C ALA A 128 -10.33 -6.65 -21.08
N ASN A 129 -9.82 -6.31 -19.90
CA ASN A 129 -8.86 -5.20 -19.71
C ASN A 129 -7.42 -5.68 -19.71
N PHE A 130 -7.16 -6.84 -19.13
CA PHE A 130 -5.82 -7.42 -19.06
C PHE A 130 -5.88 -8.94 -19.02
N SER A 131 -4.76 -9.57 -19.32
CA SER A 131 -4.47 -10.97 -19.04
C SER A 131 -3.22 -11.06 -18.17
N ILE A 132 -3.11 -12.13 -17.38
CA ILE A 132 -1.93 -12.38 -16.55
C ILE A 132 -1.47 -13.81 -16.74
N THR A 133 -0.16 -13.97 -16.99
CA THR A 133 0.50 -15.26 -17.10
C THR A 133 1.60 -15.36 -16.04
N GLY A 134 1.99 -16.58 -15.67
CA GLY A 134 2.99 -16.77 -14.61
C GLY A 134 2.49 -16.40 -13.20
N ALA A 135 1.17 -16.31 -13.00
CA ALA A 135 0.53 -16.20 -11.69
C ALA A 135 -0.61 -17.21 -11.58
N THR A 136 -1.03 -17.53 -10.35
CA THR A 136 -2.20 -18.39 -10.07
C THR A 136 -3.33 -17.53 -9.53
N ASP A 137 -4.58 -17.81 -9.89
CA ASP A 137 -5.74 -17.17 -9.24
C ASP A 137 -5.68 -17.42 -7.72
N SER A 138 -5.90 -16.36 -6.93
CA SER A 138 -5.89 -16.43 -5.48
C SER A 138 -7.12 -15.78 -4.86
N ASN A 139 -8.25 -15.78 -5.58
CA ASN A 139 -9.49 -15.13 -5.16
C ASN A 139 -10.02 -15.67 -3.81
N SER A 140 -9.73 -16.94 -3.48
CA SER A 140 -10.09 -17.56 -2.20
C SER A 140 -9.25 -17.08 -1.01
N GLU A 141 -8.00 -16.67 -1.24
CA GLU A 141 -7.09 -16.14 -0.20
C GLU A 141 -7.26 -14.61 -0.05
N PHE A 142 -7.24 -13.92 -1.19
CA PHE A 142 -7.33 -12.48 -1.31
C PHE A 142 -8.18 -12.14 -2.55
N PRO A 143 -9.41 -11.62 -2.37
CA PRO A 143 -10.35 -11.46 -3.48
C PRO A 143 -9.81 -10.63 -4.64
N SER A 144 -10.15 -11.05 -5.87
CA SER A 144 -9.76 -10.42 -7.14
C SER A 144 -8.25 -10.33 -7.37
N SER A 145 -7.48 -11.23 -6.76
CA SER A 145 -6.03 -11.21 -6.84
C SER A 145 -5.44 -12.44 -7.52
N TYR A 146 -4.19 -12.27 -7.95
CA TYR A 146 -3.33 -13.33 -8.45
C TYR A 146 -2.09 -13.44 -7.58
N LYS A 147 -1.66 -14.67 -7.33
CA LYS A 147 -0.50 -14.99 -6.50
C LYS A 147 0.69 -15.41 -7.35
N ILE A 148 1.85 -14.85 -7.03
CA ILE A 148 3.15 -15.29 -7.51
C ILE A 148 3.98 -15.80 -6.33
N THR A 149 4.74 -16.88 -6.53
CA THR A 149 5.65 -17.43 -5.53
C THR A 149 7.01 -17.71 -6.16
N ASN A 150 7.97 -16.82 -5.92
CA ASN A 150 9.33 -16.85 -6.46
C ASN A 150 9.38 -17.02 -7.99
N GLN A 151 8.56 -16.23 -8.67
CA GLN A 151 8.38 -16.30 -10.12
C GLN A 151 8.07 -14.92 -10.71
N THR A 152 8.04 -14.84 -12.03
CA THR A 152 7.62 -13.65 -12.76
C THR A 152 6.21 -13.84 -13.28
N ALA A 153 5.34 -12.87 -13.02
CA ALA A 153 4.08 -12.72 -13.72
C ALA A 153 4.19 -11.64 -14.80
N ALA A 154 3.62 -11.90 -15.97
CA ALA A 154 3.46 -10.92 -17.03
C ALA A 154 1.99 -10.51 -17.11
N ILE A 155 1.74 -9.23 -16.89
CA ILE A 155 0.42 -8.59 -16.98
C ILE A 155 0.38 -7.86 -18.32
N THR A 156 -0.42 -8.35 -19.25
CA THR A 156 -0.58 -7.76 -20.59
C THR A 156 -1.93 -7.08 -20.68
N PHE A 157 -1.94 -5.79 -21.02
CA PHE A 157 -3.16 -4.99 -21.13
C PHE A 157 -3.75 -5.13 -22.55
N ASN A 158 -4.99 -5.62 -22.66
CA ASN A 158 -5.49 -6.23 -23.89
C ASN A 158 -6.35 -5.28 -24.74
N GLY A 159 -5.86 -4.89 -25.93
CA GLY A 159 -6.68 -4.26 -26.98
C GLY A 159 -7.33 -2.95 -26.54
N ALA A 160 -8.31 -2.44 -27.32
CA ALA A 160 -8.91 -1.12 -27.05
C ALA A 160 -9.52 -0.99 -25.64
N GLN A 161 -9.95 -2.09 -25.03
CA GLN A 161 -10.45 -2.13 -23.65
C GLN A 161 -9.34 -2.17 -22.59
N GLY A 162 -8.12 -2.53 -22.99
CA GLY A 162 -6.90 -2.52 -22.20
C GLY A 162 -6.19 -1.17 -22.19
N ALA A 163 -6.54 -0.23 -23.07
CA ALA A 163 -6.02 1.13 -23.01
C ALA A 163 -6.56 1.92 -21.80
N GLY A 164 -5.74 2.84 -21.28
CA GLY A 164 -6.08 3.77 -20.21
C GLY A 164 -5.16 3.66 -18.99
N ASP A 165 -5.57 4.31 -17.90
CA ASP A 165 -4.80 4.35 -16.66
C ASP A 165 -5.10 3.17 -15.74
N TYR A 166 -4.04 2.61 -15.15
CA TYR A 166 -4.12 1.48 -14.25
C TYR A 166 -3.29 1.69 -13.00
N TYR A 167 -3.73 1.01 -11.94
CA TYR A 167 -2.96 0.78 -10.74
C TYR A 167 -2.80 -0.72 -10.53
N VAL A 168 -1.55 -1.19 -10.43
CA VAL A 168 -1.22 -2.56 -10.04
C VAL A 168 -0.82 -2.56 -8.59
N PHE A 169 -1.71 -3.06 -7.74
CA PHE A 169 -1.50 -3.19 -6.31
C PHE A 169 -0.75 -4.50 -6.01
N ILE A 170 0.33 -4.39 -5.23
CA ILE A 170 1.22 -5.48 -4.86
C ILE A 170 1.18 -5.62 -3.34
N TYR A 171 0.92 -6.84 -2.87
CA TYR A 171 0.81 -7.14 -1.46
C TYR A 171 1.62 -8.38 -1.08
N ALA A 172 2.69 -8.18 -0.31
CA ALA A 172 3.57 -9.23 0.15
C ALA A 172 3.32 -9.56 1.62
N ILE A 173 3.01 -10.84 1.88
CA ILE A 173 2.77 -11.43 3.19
C ILE A 173 3.93 -12.36 3.59
N PRO A 174 4.93 -11.90 4.38
CA PRO A 174 6.14 -12.70 4.66
C PRO A 174 5.88 -14.09 5.25
N ARG A 175 4.89 -14.20 6.15
CA ARG A 175 4.50 -15.49 6.78
C ARG A 175 4.03 -16.57 5.80
N ASN A 176 3.66 -16.19 4.58
CA ASN A 176 3.18 -17.08 3.53
C ASN A 176 4.23 -17.26 2.41
N GLY A 177 5.50 -16.90 2.66
CA GLY A 177 6.59 -17.00 1.70
C GLY A 177 6.66 -15.86 0.68
N GLN A 178 5.89 -14.78 0.89
CA GLN A 178 5.94 -13.59 0.04
C GLN A 178 7.06 -12.62 0.46
N SER A 179 7.57 -11.82 -0.48
CA SER A 179 8.74 -10.95 -0.29
C SER A 179 8.44 -9.51 -0.68
N ALA A 180 8.99 -8.57 0.08
CA ALA A 180 8.94 -7.13 -0.19
C ALA A 180 9.79 -6.71 -1.40
N ALA A 181 10.75 -7.56 -1.83
CA ALA A 181 11.65 -7.29 -2.94
C ALA A 181 10.98 -7.62 -4.28
N VAL A 182 9.89 -6.91 -4.61
CA VAL A 182 9.20 -7.05 -5.89
C VAL A 182 9.82 -6.09 -6.91
N ASN A 183 10.33 -6.65 -8.01
CA ASN A 183 10.89 -5.88 -9.12
C ASN A 183 9.89 -5.83 -10.28
N TYR A 184 9.96 -4.79 -11.09
CA TYR A 184 9.13 -4.68 -12.28
C TYR A 184 9.89 -4.22 -13.52
N THR A 185 9.39 -4.63 -14.67
CA THR A 185 9.79 -4.07 -15.97
C THR A 185 8.56 -3.74 -16.77
N PHE A 186 8.54 -2.57 -17.39
CA PHE A 186 7.41 -2.10 -18.17
C PHE A 186 7.84 -1.88 -19.62
N ALA A 187 7.09 -2.50 -20.53
CA ALA A 187 7.20 -2.31 -21.97
C ALA A 187 5.86 -1.76 -22.46
N PRO A 188 5.77 -0.48 -22.88
CA PRO A 188 4.56 0.07 -23.48
C PRO A 188 4.18 -0.71 -24.74
#